data_AF-A0A8J4PH20-F1
#
_entry.id   AF-A0A8J4PH20-F1
#
_cell.length_a   1.000
_cell.length_b   1.000
_cell.length_c   1.000
_cell.angle_alpha   90.00
_cell.angle_beta   90.00
_cell.angle_gamma   90.00
#
_symmetry.space_group_name_H-M   'P 1'
#
loop_
_entity.id
_entity.type
_entity.pdbx_description
1 polymer ?
#
loop_
_entity_poly.entity_id
_entity_poly.type
_entity_poly.pdbx_seq_one_letter_code
_entity_poly.pdbx_strand_id
1 'polypeptide(L)' 'KVLRGSELVLNLYSRLVLRLPGIFHFLSGSSVETNITSHIALTQDSPGDLKLMIKDCSNLLGDFNVKLRKG' A
#
# COMPACT_ATOMS: atom_id res chain seq x y z
N LYS A 1 -2.95 25.67 -4.01
CA LYS A 1 -4.25 25.31 -4.67
C LYS A 1 -4.06 23.97 -5.40
N VAL A 2 -4.91 22.97 -5.19
CA VAL A 2 -4.80 21.68 -5.90
C VAL A 2 -5.09 21.91 -7.39
N LEU A 3 -4.21 21.48 -8.27
CA LEU A 3 -4.42 21.58 -9.71
C LEU A 3 -5.44 20.52 -10.13
N ARG A 4 -6.60 20.96 -10.60
CA ARG A 4 -7.68 20.06 -11.06
C ARG A 4 -7.21 19.36 -12.34
N GLY A 5 -7.15 18.03 -12.32
CA GLY A 5 -6.84 17.20 -13.49
C GLY A 5 -5.50 16.45 -13.44
N SER A 6 -4.71 16.59 -12.38
CA SER A 6 -3.41 15.90 -12.26
C SER A 6 -3.33 15.13 -10.95
N GLU A 7 -4.04 14.01 -10.90
CA GLU A 7 -3.99 13.04 -9.81
C GLU A 7 -3.27 11.78 -10.30
N LEU A 8 -2.28 11.35 -9.53
CA LEU A 8 -1.51 10.15 -9.75
C LEU A 8 -1.95 9.10 -8.74
N VAL A 9 -2.36 7.94 -9.21
CA VAL A 9 -2.72 6.80 -8.36
C VAL A 9 -1.55 5.81 -8.37
N LEU A 10 -0.95 5.57 -7.20
CA LEU A 10 0.03 4.50 -7.01
C LEU A 10 -0.66 3.29 -6.41
N ASN A 11 -0.48 2.13 -7.02
CA ASN A 11 -0.96 0.85 -6.49
C ASN A 11 0.24 -0.07 -6.29
N LEU A 12 0.45 -0.49 -5.03
CA LEU A 12 1.53 -1.37 -4.61
C LEU A 12 0.92 -2.63 -4.01
N TYR A 13 1.08 -3.74 -4.73
CA TYR A 13 0.77 -5.07 -4.20
C TYR A 13 2.02 -5.70 -3.61
N SER A 14 1.91 -6.18 -2.37
CA SER A 14 2.98 -6.94 -1.71
C SER A 14 2.43 -8.23 -1.14
N ARG A 15 3.23 -9.30 -1.24
CA ARG A 15 2.90 -10.63 -0.70
C ARG A 15 4.09 -11.18 0.06
N LEU A 16 3.91 -11.37 1.36
CA LEU A 16 4.89 -11.99 2.24
C LEU A 16 4.51 -13.45 2.49
N VAL A 17 5.42 -14.39 2.25
CA VAL A 17 5.21 -15.81 2.55
C VAL A 17 6.07 -16.20 3.75
N LEU A 18 5.44 -16.75 4.78
CA LEU A 18 6.11 -17.16 6.00
C LEU A 18 6.72 -18.56 5.80
N ARG A 19 8.02 -18.65 6.05
CA ARG A 19 8.78 -19.91 6.12
C ARG A 19 9.34 -20.04 7.52
N LEU A 20 8.63 -20.80 8.36
CA LEU A 20 8.91 -20.90 9.79
C LEU A 20 9.47 -22.29 10.10
N PRO A 21 10.69 -22.39 10.67
CA PRO A 21 11.26 -23.66 11.10
C PRO A 21 10.66 -24.14 12.43
N GLY A 22 10.94 -25.40 12.79
CA GLY A 22 10.63 -25.97 14.11
C GLY A 22 9.13 -26.16 14.38
N ILE A 23 8.70 -25.87 15.62
CA ILE A 23 7.32 -26.10 16.07
C ILE A 23 6.28 -25.28 15.29
N PHE A 24 6.69 -24.24 14.56
CA PHE A 24 5.80 -23.41 13.75
C PHE A 24 5.78 -23.83 12.27
N HIS A 25 6.38 -24.98 11.92
CA HIS A 25 6.36 -25.50 10.55
C HIS A 25 4.93 -25.70 10.02
N PHE A 26 3.94 -25.97 10.88
CA PHE A 26 2.53 -26.07 10.49
C PHE A 26 1.97 -24.77 9.86
N LEU A 27 2.56 -23.61 10.19
CA LEU A 27 2.21 -22.33 9.60
C LEU A 27 3.05 -22.00 8.35
N SER A 28 4.04 -22.82 8.00
CA SER A 28 4.88 -22.60 6.82
C SER A 28 4.05 -22.69 5.54
N GLY A 29 4.08 -21.60 4.77
CA GLY A 29 3.20 -21.40 3.63
C GLY A 29 2.00 -20.50 3.91
N SER A 30 1.82 -20.01 5.14
CA SER A 30 0.96 -18.87 5.40
C SER A 30 1.48 -17.64 4.68
N SER A 31 0.59 -16.78 4.19
CA SER A 31 0.97 -15.55 3.50
C SER A 31 0.15 -14.36 3.93
N VAL A 32 0.80 -13.20 3.96
CA VAL A 32 0.16 -11.90 4.15
C VAL A 32 0.21 -11.16 2.83
N GLU A 33 -0.95 -10.81 2.30
CA GLU A 33 -1.09 -10.00 1.09
C GLU A 33 -1.56 -8.62 1.48
N THR A 34 -0.89 -7.59 0.98
CA THR A 34 -1.20 -6.18 1.28
C THR A 34 -1.33 -5.43 -0.03
N ASN A 35 -2.45 -4.74 -0.21
CA ASN A 35 -2.66 -3.84 -1.33
C ASN A 35 -2.66 -2.40 -0.82
N ILE A 36 -1.72 -1.61 -1.32
CA ILE A 36 -1.53 -0.22 -0.93
C ILE A 36 -1.88 0.66 -2.11
N THR A 37 -2.97 1.41 -2.00
CA THR A 37 -3.37 2.39 -3.00
C THR A 37 -3.19 3.79 -2.43
N SER A 38 -2.39 4.61 -3.11
CA SER A 38 -2.10 5.99 -2.73
C SER A 38 -2.57 6.95 -3.80
N HIS A 39 -3.30 7.98 -3.39
CA HIS A 39 -3.73 9.07 -4.25
C HIS A 39 -2.79 10.25 -4.04
N ILE A 40 -2.01 10.60 -5.05
CA ILE A 40 -1.09 11.74 -5.04
C ILE A 40 -1.69 12.85 -5.91
N ALA A 41 -1.80 14.04 -5.35
CA ALA A 41 -2.23 15.22 -6.07
C ALA A 41 -1.08 16.16 -6.35
N LEU A 42 -1.14 16.80 -7.52
CA LEU A 42 -0.31 17.95 -7.82
C LEU A 42 -0.92 19.21 -7.21
N THR A 43 -0.15 19.89 -6.37
CA THR A 43 -0.48 21.18 -5.78
C THR A 43 0.48 22.24 -6.29
N GLN A 44 0.02 23.48 -6.27
CA GLN A 44 0.84 24.63 -6.58
C GLN A 44 0.63 25.69 -5.48
N ASP A 45 1.71 26.03 -4.78
CA ASP A 45 1.69 27.03 -3.69
C ASP A 45 1.99 28.43 -4.23
N SER A 46 2.99 28.55 -5.11
CA SER A 46 3.32 29.75 -5.87
C SER A 46 3.33 29.45 -7.37
N PRO A 47 3.05 30.43 -8.25
CA PRO A 47 3.12 30.21 -9.69
C PRO A 47 4.49 29.69 -10.10
N GLY A 48 4.51 28.51 -10.73
CA GLY A 48 5.74 27.82 -11.16
C GLY A 48 6.28 26.75 -10.19
N ASP A 49 5.84 26.72 -8.93
CA ASP A 49 6.30 25.73 -7.94
C ASP A 49 5.27 24.58 -7.79
N LEU A 50 5.49 23.51 -8.54
CA LEU A 50 4.65 22.31 -8.52
C LEU A 50 5.13 21.33 -7.45
N LYS A 51 4.21 20.88 -6.59
CA LYS A 51 4.49 19.91 -5.52
C LYS A 51 3.59 18.70 -5.66
N LEU A 52 4.13 17.54 -5.28
CA LEU A 52 3.37 16.30 -5.13
C LEU A 52 2.98 16.14 -3.67
N MET A 53 1.69 15.97 -3.42
CA MET A 53 1.14 15.81 -2.08
C MET A 53 0.27 14.56 -2.03
N ILE A 54 0.52 13.67 -1.07
CA ILE A 54 -0.35 12.52 -0.82
C ILE A 54 -1.66 13.05 -0.25
N LYS A 55 -2.79 12.75 -0.91
CA LYS A 55 -4.13 13.20 -0.50
C LYS A 55 -4.63 12.43 0.72
N ASP A 56 -4.40 11.12 0.77
CA ASP A 56 -4.92 10.25 1.83
C ASP A 56 -3.88 9.23 2.29
N CYS A 57 -3.33 9.43 3.48
CA CYS A 57 -2.49 8.42 4.14
C CYS A 57 -3.31 7.35 4.88
N SER A 58 -4.57 7.64 5.24
CA SER A 58 -5.42 6.72 6.01
C SER A 58 -5.88 5.50 5.21
N ASN A 59 -6.01 5.63 3.89
CA ASN A 59 -6.43 4.55 2.99
C ASN A 59 -5.25 3.83 2.32
N LEU A 60 -4.00 4.19 2.68
CA LEU A 60 -2.81 3.53 2.16
C LEU A 60 -2.82 2.03 2.46
N LEU A 61 -3.40 1.62 3.57
CA LEU A 61 -3.46 0.22 3.98
C LEU A 61 -4.91 -0.28 3.83
N GLY A 62 -5.41 -0.24 2.60
CA GLY A 62 -6.81 -0.50 2.29
C GLY A 62 -7.23 -1.96 2.51
N ASP A 63 -6.31 -2.92 2.41
CA ASP A 63 -6.65 -4.33 2.62
C ASP A 63 -5.43 -5.18 3.01
N PHE A 64 -5.53 -5.86 4.15
CA PHE A 64 -4.57 -6.88 4.59
C PHE A 64 -5.27 -8.23 4.60
N ASN A 65 -4.88 -9.11 3.69
CA ASN A 65 -5.40 -10.47 3.67
C ASN A 65 -4.38 -11.43 4.27
N VAL A 66 -4.75 -12.06 5.39
CA VAL A 66 -3.94 -13.08 6.04
C VAL A 66 -4.47 -14.45 5.65
N LYS A 67 -3.70 -15.16 4.82
CA LYS A 67 -3.98 -16.56 4.46
C LYS A 67 -3.15 -17.46 5.37
N LEU A 68 -3.79 -17.99 6.40
CA LEU A 68 -3.18 -19.00 7.25
C LEU A 68 -3.32 -20.37 6.59
N ARG A 69 -2.22 -21.11 6.51
CA ARG A 69 -2.27 -22.52 6.15
C ARG A 69 -2.72 -23.30 7.39
N LYS A 70 -3.82 -24.05 7.29
CA LYS A 70 -4.15 -25.06 8.31
C LYS A 70 -3.15 -26.21 8.18
N GLY A 71 -2.57 -26.58 9.33
CA GLY A 71 -1.74 -27.77 9.48
C GLY A 71 -2.56 -29.05 9.36
#